data_AF-A0A846Z588-F1
#
_entry.id   AF-A0A846Z588-F1
#
_cell.length_a   1.000
_cell.length_b   1.000
_cell.length_c   1.000
_cell.angle_alpha   90.00
_cell.angle_beta   90.00
_cell.angle_gamma   90.00
#
_symmetry.space_group_name_H-M   'P 1'
#
loop_
_entity.id
_entity.type
_entity.pdbx_description
1 polymer ?
#
loop_
_entity_poly.entity_id
_entity_poly.type
_entity_poly.pdbx_seq_one_letter_code
_entity_poly.pdbx_strand_id
1 'polypeptide(L)'
;PPVAVDERPPPPAPAPMADPMGGPPAPMRQAPPRRGGARRWTWLVVVAGVVVVGVVAGGFVLLQNVRNGYYIGAENGNAVLFRGTPQKVPGLDLSRKADATGLQPIKVADLPQDLQQQVKDTYTVDGPGAWNMLVDRVCRYSLVDESGKVGVVRGRNQQNCQETKLQASDIQLAQLPTSDATKVRKGEFVFIGRDAATAELNQLKTRRDKCKSNDPGIPDCPSNGGSS
;
A
#
# COMPACT_ATOMS: atom_id res chain seq x y z
N PRO A 1 -25.83 99.16 -4.25
CA PRO A 1 -25.25 100.23 -3.41
C PRO A 1 -24.34 99.63 -2.32
N PRO A 2 -23.34 100.38 -1.84
CA PRO A 2 -21.94 99.92 -1.90
C PRO A 2 -21.21 99.96 -0.55
N VAL A 3 -19.93 99.55 -0.56
CA VAL A 3 -18.81 99.88 0.38
C VAL A 3 -19.04 99.61 1.88
N ALA A 4 -18.06 99.50 2.76
CA ALA A 4 -16.61 99.33 2.77
C ALA A 4 -16.35 98.71 4.16
N VAL A 5 -15.42 97.76 4.27
CA VAL A 5 -14.14 97.92 4.97
C VAL A 5 -14.25 98.65 6.33
N ASP A 6 -14.03 97.92 7.43
CA ASP A 6 -13.28 98.47 8.56
C ASP A 6 -12.35 97.39 9.12
N GLU A 7 -11.06 97.64 8.94
CA GLU A 7 -9.94 96.87 9.42
C GLU A 7 -9.66 97.29 10.87
N ARG A 8 -9.68 96.35 11.84
CA ARG A 8 -9.01 96.56 13.14
C ARG A 8 -8.23 95.31 13.55
N PRO A 9 -6.98 95.47 14.00
CA PRO A 9 -6.06 94.36 14.19
C PRO A 9 -6.34 93.61 15.51
N PRO A 10 -6.17 92.28 15.55
CA PRO A 10 -6.21 91.56 16.81
C PRO A 10 -4.89 91.76 17.60
N PRO A 11 -4.95 92.10 18.91
CA PRO A 11 -3.79 92.09 19.79
C PRO A 11 -3.32 90.66 20.11
N PRO A 12 -2.05 90.48 20.53
CA PRO A 12 -1.33 89.20 20.50
C PRO A 12 -1.75 88.21 21.60
N ALA A 13 -1.68 86.92 21.28
CA ALA A 13 -1.89 85.81 22.21
C ALA A 13 -0.66 85.54 23.08
N PRO A 14 -0.87 85.00 24.30
CA PRO A 14 -0.02 83.88 24.70
C PRO A 14 -0.72 82.76 25.48
N ALA A 15 -0.24 81.56 25.14
CA ALA A 15 -0.09 80.31 25.90
C ALA A 15 -1.32 79.48 26.32
N PRO A 16 -1.38 78.18 25.92
CA PRO A 16 -2.34 77.22 26.43
C PRO A 16 -1.78 76.52 27.67
N MET A 17 -2.54 76.42 28.76
CA MET A 17 -2.27 75.39 29.77
C MET A 17 -3.55 74.90 30.45
N ALA A 18 -3.65 73.58 30.41
CA ALA A 18 -4.23 72.67 31.40
C ALA A 18 -5.76 72.57 31.53
N ASP A 19 -6.28 71.46 30.99
CA ASP A 19 -7.53 70.81 31.36
C ASP A 19 -7.59 70.47 32.86
N PRO A 20 -8.79 70.56 33.48
CA PRO A 20 -9.15 69.71 34.60
C PRO A 20 -10.33 68.77 34.25
N MET A 21 -10.17 67.51 34.65
CA MET A 21 -11.11 66.40 34.50
C MET A 21 -12.56 66.67 34.95
N GLY A 22 -13.54 66.02 34.30
CA GLY A 22 -14.91 65.93 34.82
C GLY A 22 -15.82 64.87 34.17
N GLY A 23 -16.30 63.91 34.97
CA GLY A 23 -17.68 63.37 34.91
C GLY A 23 -17.98 62.09 34.08
N PRO A 24 -18.78 61.13 34.59
CA PRO A 24 -19.16 59.88 33.90
C PRO A 24 -20.54 59.95 33.19
N PRO A 25 -20.82 59.08 32.19
CA PRO A 25 -22.14 58.43 32.16
C PRO A 25 -22.16 56.95 31.72
N ALA A 26 -23.32 56.33 32.00
CA ALA A 26 -23.71 54.91 31.99
C ALA A 26 -23.86 54.25 30.57
N PRO A 27 -24.16 52.92 30.48
CA PRO A 27 -23.68 52.05 29.41
C PRO A 27 -24.61 51.94 28.20
N MET A 28 -24.03 51.81 27.00
CA MET A 28 -24.71 51.25 25.83
C MET A 28 -24.36 49.76 25.68
N ARG A 29 -25.36 48.89 25.84
CA ARG A 29 -25.30 47.48 25.41
C ARG A 29 -25.20 47.46 23.88
N GLN A 30 -23.98 47.30 23.36
CA GLN A 30 -23.74 47.02 21.95
C GLN A 30 -23.97 45.53 21.67
N ALA A 31 -24.80 45.22 20.68
CA ALA A 31 -24.93 43.87 20.14
C ALA A 31 -23.56 43.39 19.63
N PRO A 32 -23.14 42.13 19.89
CA PRO A 32 -21.84 41.67 19.43
C PRO A 32 -21.81 41.63 17.90
N PRO A 33 -20.79 42.21 17.23
CA PRO A 33 -20.62 42.05 15.80
C PRO A 33 -20.39 40.56 15.50
N ARG A 34 -21.14 40.03 14.54
CA ARG A 34 -21.00 38.66 14.04
C ARG A 34 -19.57 38.44 13.49
N ARG A 35 -18.65 37.98 14.34
CA ARG A 35 -17.32 37.50 13.93
C ARG A 35 -17.45 36.10 13.31
N GLY A 36 -18.04 36.02 12.13
CA GLY A 36 -18.29 34.76 11.42
C GLY A 36 -17.32 34.42 10.28
N GLY A 37 -16.35 35.29 9.96
CA GLY A 37 -15.49 35.12 8.78
C GLY A 37 -14.02 34.75 9.07
N ALA A 38 -13.43 35.32 10.12
CA ALA A 38 -11.98 35.23 10.34
C ALA A 38 -11.49 33.82 10.72
N ARG A 39 -12.32 33.04 11.44
CA ARG A 39 -11.93 31.70 11.92
C ARG A 39 -11.85 30.66 10.80
N ARG A 40 -12.61 30.84 9.72
CA ARG A 40 -12.54 29.98 8.53
C ARG A 40 -11.29 30.26 7.71
N TRP A 41 -10.90 31.52 7.62
CA TRP A 41 -9.72 31.92 6.86
C TRP A 41 -8.42 31.52 7.57
N THR A 42 -8.35 31.67 8.90
CA THR A 42 -7.21 31.18 9.68
C THR A 42 -7.10 29.65 9.64
N TRP A 43 -8.22 28.92 9.63
CA TRP A 43 -8.19 27.46 9.46
C TRP A 43 -7.67 27.04 8.09
N LEU A 44 -8.08 27.73 7.01
CA LEU A 44 -7.56 27.45 5.67
C LEU A 44 -6.06 27.71 5.54
N VAL A 45 -5.54 28.78 6.15
CA VAL A 45 -4.10 29.09 6.15
C VAL A 45 -3.31 28.04 6.93
N VAL A 46 -3.84 27.56 8.06
CA VAL A 46 -3.20 26.49 8.85
C VAL A 46 -3.20 25.16 8.09
N VAL A 47 -4.32 24.78 7.48
CA VAL A 47 -4.41 23.56 6.66
C VAL A 47 -3.46 23.65 5.46
N ALA A 48 -3.44 24.78 4.76
CA ALA A 48 -2.52 24.99 3.64
C ALA A 48 -1.05 24.92 4.09
N GLY A 49 -0.71 25.52 5.23
CA GLY A 49 0.64 25.44 5.81
C GLY A 49 1.05 24.02 6.17
N VAL A 50 0.16 23.24 6.81
CA VAL A 50 0.42 21.83 7.15
C VAL A 50 0.56 20.96 5.90
N VAL A 51 -0.26 21.20 4.86
CA VAL A 51 -0.14 20.50 3.58
C VAL A 51 1.19 20.83 2.90
N VAL A 52 1.60 22.11 2.86
CA VAL A 52 2.89 22.51 2.26
C VAL A 52 4.06 21.91 3.03
N VAL A 53 4.05 21.94 4.37
CA VAL A 53 5.09 21.32 5.18
C VAL A 53 5.10 19.80 5.01
N GLY A 54 3.94 19.15 4.92
CA GLY A 54 3.82 17.71 4.63
C GLY A 54 4.34 17.33 3.25
N VAL A 55 4.08 18.15 2.22
CA VAL A 55 4.57 17.95 0.85
C VAL A 55 6.07 18.21 0.77
N VAL A 56 6.60 19.21 1.48
CA VAL A 56 8.04 19.51 1.51
C VAL A 56 8.80 18.46 2.33
N ALA A 57 8.28 18.02 3.47
CA ALA A 57 8.89 16.96 4.28
C ALA A 57 8.80 15.59 3.58
N GLY A 58 7.66 15.25 2.96
CA GLY A 58 7.49 14.04 2.16
C GLY A 58 8.32 14.06 0.88
N GLY A 59 8.44 15.23 0.23
CA GLY A 59 9.23 15.44 -0.97
C GLY A 59 10.75 15.46 -0.75
N PHE A 60 11.21 15.88 0.43
CA PHE A 60 12.64 15.94 0.74
C PHE A 60 13.24 14.57 1.11
N VAL A 61 12.47 13.70 1.77
CA VAL A 61 12.84 12.28 1.97
C VAL A 61 12.91 11.54 0.63
N LEU A 62 12.05 11.90 -0.32
CA LEU A 62 12.07 11.36 -1.69
C LEU A 62 13.35 11.74 -2.47
N LEU A 63 13.94 12.91 -2.25
CA LEU A 63 15.02 13.45 -3.10
C LEU A 63 16.43 12.95 -2.74
N GLN A 64 16.69 12.54 -1.50
CA GLN A 64 18.02 12.04 -1.11
C GLN A 64 18.25 10.57 -1.51
N ASN A 65 17.19 9.79 -1.75
CA ASN A 65 17.27 8.37 -2.13
C ASN A 65 17.48 8.15 -3.65
N VAL A 66 17.43 9.20 -4.47
CA VAL A 66 17.22 9.11 -5.94
C VAL A 66 18.49 8.73 -6.71
N ARG A 67 19.69 9.03 -6.21
CA ARG A 67 20.93 8.80 -6.99
C ARG A 67 21.40 7.34 -7.05
N ASN A 68 20.87 6.47 -6.19
CA ASN A 68 21.16 5.03 -6.17
C ASN A 68 19.95 4.18 -5.73
N GLY A 69 18.74 4.72 -5.88
CA GLY A 69 17.51 4.10 -5.41
C GLY A 69 17.21 2.77 -6.10
N TYR A 70 16.46 1.93 -5.39
CA TYR A 70 15.85 0.72 -5.95
C TYR A 70 14.36 0.99 -6.14
N TYR A 71 13.75 0.34 -7.12
CA TYR A 71 12.30 0.41 -7.29
C TYR A 71 11.77 -0.94 -7.74
N ILE A 72 10.51 -1.22 -7.41
CA ILE A 72 9.83 -2.44 -7.83
C ILE A 72 8.78 -2.07 -8.86
N GLY A 73 8.83 -2.74 -10.00
CA GLY A 73 7.90 -2.55 -11.11
C GLY A 73 7.36 -3.88 -11.63
N ALA A 74 6.43 -3.82 -12.58
CA ALA A 74 5.90 -4.98 -13.29
C ALA A 74 6.51 -5.08 -14.70
N GLU A 75 6.98 -6.27 -15.08
CA GLU A 75 7.40 -6.57 -16.45
C GLU A 75 6.91 -7.96 -16.85
N ASN A 76 6.19 -8.06 -17.99
CA ASN A 76 5.61 -9.31 -18.49
C ASN A 76 4.77 -10.07 -17.43
N GLY A 77 4.09 -9.35 -16.55
CA GLY A 77 3.27 -9.93 -15.48
C GLY A 77 4.05 -10.42 -14.25
N ASN A 78 5.36 -10.23 -14.21
CA ASN A 78 6.22 -10.52 -13.06
C ASN A 78 6.63 -9.24 -12.34
N ALA A 79 6.74 -9.31 -11.02
CA ALA A 79 7.39 -8.26 -10.26
C ALA A 79 8.90 -8.32 -10.57
N VAL A 80 9.53 -7.16 -10.71
CA VAL A 80 10.95 -7.03 -11.00
C VAL A 80 11.52 -5.93 -10.13
N LEU A 81 12.66 -6.21 -9.50
CA LEU A 81 13.46 -5.21 -8.81
C LEU A 81 14.37 -4.53 -9.82
N PHE A 82 14.28 -3.21 -9.90
CA PHE A 82 15.13 -2.36 -10.73
C PHE A 82 16.03 -1.51 -9.85
N ARG A 83 17.17 -1.13 -10.41
CA ARG A 83 18.13 -0.19 -9.84
C ARG A 83 18.19 1.07 -10.70
N GLY A 84 18.00 2.23 -10.09
CA GLY A 84 17.95 3.53 -10.75
C GLY A 84 16.68 4.29 -10.40
N THR A 85 16.26 5.20 -11.29
CA THR A 85 15.06 6.00 -11.09
C THR A 85 13.88 5.43 -11.90
N PRO A 86 12.64 5.48 -11.39
CA PRO A 86 11.46 5.03 -12.13
C PRO A 86 11.04 6.02 -13.25
N GLN A 87 11.69 7.19 -13.35
CA GLN A 87 11.37 8.19 -14.37
C GLN A 87 11.87 7.72 -15.74
N LYS A 88 10.93 7.50 -16.66
CA LYS A 88 11.24 7.29 -18.07
C LYS A 88 11.59 8.63 -18.71
N VAL A 89 12.84 8.79 -19.11
CA VAL A 89 13.28 9.95 -19.91
C VAL A 89 13.23 9.52 -21.38
N PRO A 90 12.49 10.21 -22.27
CA PRO A 90 12.47 9.87 -23.68
C PRO A 90 13.89 9.82 -24.27
N GLY A 91 14.29 8.66 -24.79
CA GLY A 91 15.61 8.45 -25.41
C GLY A 91 16.74 7.99 -24.48
N LEU A 92 16.50 7.83 -23.16
CA LEU A 92 17.51 7.33 -22.21
C LEU A 92 16.89 6.36 -21.19
N ASP A 93 17.28 5.08 -21.24
CA ASP A 93 16.97 4.09 -20.20
C ASP A 93 17.96 4.24 -19.03
N LEU A 94 17.57 5.02 -18.02
CA LEU A 94 18.36 5.26 -16.80
C LEU A 94 18.13 4.20 -15.71
N SER A 95 17.42 3.12 -16.03
CA SER A 95 17.14 2.01 -15.13
C SER A 95 17.69 0.70 -15.66
N ARG A 96 18.30 -0.09 -14.79
CA ARG A 96 18.72 -1.46 -15.09
C ARG A 96 18.01 -2.41 -14.15
N LYS A 97 17.69 -3.61 -14.62
CA LYS A 97 17.23 -4.69 -13.73
C LYS A 97 18.31 -4.90 -12.66
N ALA A 98 17.90 -4.96 -11.40
CA ALA A 98 18.80 -5.35 -10.34
C ALA A 98 19.24 -6.79 -10.57
N ASP A 99 20.36 -7.19 -9.95
CA ASP A 99 20.81 -8.57 -10.00
C ASP A 99 19.69 -9.48 -9.46
N ALA A 100 19.24 -10.41 -10.30
CA ALA A 100 18.17 -11.35 -9.97
C ALA A 100 18.69 -12.57 -9.21
N THR A 101 20.01 -12.69 -9.01
CA THR A 101 20.64 -13.82 -8.32
C THR A 101 20.13 -13.88 -6.87
N GLY A 102 19.37 -14.93 -6.55
CA GLY A 102 18.76 -15.12 -5.24
C GLY A 102 17.37 -14.49 -5.06
N LEU A 103 16.84 -13.77 -6.06
CA LEU A 103 15.46 -13.28 -6.04
C LEU A 103 14.51 -14.39 -6.50
N GLN A 104 13.60 -14.78 -5.62
CA GLN A 104 12.52 -15.71 -5.99
C GLN A 104 11.58 -15.02 -7.00
N PRO A 105 11.22 -15.65 -8.12
CA PRO A 105 10.27 -15.08 -9.07
C PRO A 105 8.87 -14.90 -8.45
N ILE A 106 8.30 -13.71 -8.59
CA ILE A 106 6.95 -13.40 -8.08
C ILE A 106 6.11 -12.90 -9.24
N LYS A 107 4.96 -13.55 -9.49
CA LYS A 107 3.98 -13.00 -10.43
C LYS A 107 3.22 -11.88 -9.74
N VAL A 108 2.98 -10.79 -10.46
CA VAL A 108 2.17 -9.67 -9.94
C VAL A 108 0.80 -10.19 -9.54
N ALA A 109 0.20 -11.08 -10.32
CA ALA A 109 -1.10 -11.67 -10.03
C ALA A 109 -1.17 -12.37 -8.66
N ASP A 110 -0.05 -12.81 -8.08
CA ASP A 110 0.00 -13.50 -6.78
C ASP A 110 0.07 -12.52 -5.60
N LEU A 111 0.22 -11.22 -5.85
CA LEU A 111 0.20 -10.20 -4.80
C LEU A 111 -1.23 -9.83 -4.36
N PRO A 112 -1.42 -9.29 -3.15
CA PRO A 112 -2.60 -8.53 -2.75
C PRO A 112 -2.96 -7.42 -3.75
N GLN A 113 -4.25 -7.10 -3.89
CA GLN A 113 -4.75 -6.15 -4.92
C GLN A 113 -4.12 -4.76 -4.82
N ASP A 114 -3.91 -4.26 -3.60
CA ASP A 114 -3.23 -3.00 -3.31
C ASP A 114 -1.76 -3.02 -3.79
N LEU A 115 -1.04 -4.09 -3.50
CA LEU A 115 0.36 -4.26 -3.92
C LEU A 115 0.48 -4.51 -5.43
N GLN A 116 -0.49 -5.19 -6.04
CA GLN A 116 -0.55 -5.34 -7.50
C GLN A 116 -0.56 -3.98 -8.18
N GLN A 117 -1.40 -3.06 -7.70
CA GLN A 117 -1.50 -1.73 -8.28
C GLN A 117 -0.21 -0.94 -8.08
N GLN A 118 0.37 -0.98 -6.87
CA GLN A 118 1.66 -0.31 -6.60
C GLN A 118 2.81 -0.84 -7.47
N VAL A 119 2.91 -2.16 -7.66
CA VAL A 119 3.93 -2.78 -8.51
C VAL A 119 3.71 -2.43 -9.99
N LYS A 120 2.44 -2.33 -10.45
CA LYS A 120 2.12 -1.87 -11.81
C LYS A 120 2.46 -0.40 -12.00
N ASP A 121 2.14 0.44 -11.03
CA ASP A 121 2.42 1.88 -11.05
C ASP A 121 3.89 2.20 -10.80
N THR A 122 4.66 1.19 -10.37
CA THR A 122 6.08 1.27 -9.99
C THR A 122 6.29 2.14 -8.75
N TYR A 123 6.98 1.61 -7.74
CA TYR A 123 7.28 2.36 -6.51
C TYR A 123 8.72 2.19 -6.07
N THR A 124 9.28 3.26 -5.49
CA THR A 124 10.65 3.30 -4.97
C THR A 124 10.74 2.59 -3.62
N VAL A 125 11.84 1.90 -3.37
CA VAL A 125 12.11 1.14 -2.16
C VAL A 125 13.52 1.40 -1.62
N ASP A 126 13.67 1.23 -0.31
CA ASP A 126 14.92 1.45 0.43
C ASP A 126 15.89 0.27 0.32
N GLY A 127 16.27 -0.07 -0.92
CA GLY A 127 17.26 -1.10 -1.22
C GLY A 127 16.70 -2.47 -1.61
N PRO A 128 17.59 -3.45 -1.90
CA PRO A 128 17.19 -4.76 -2.40
C PRO A 128 16.48 -5.62 -1.35
N GLY A 129 16.67 -5.35 -0.05
CA GLY A 129 15.98 -6.06 1.04
C GLY A 129 14.46 -5.89 1.02
N ALA A 130 13.95 -4.83 0.37
CA ALA A 130 12.52 -4.63 0.18
C ALA A 130 11.85 -5.74 -0.64
N TRP A 131 12.63 -6.46 -1.47
CA TRP A 131 12.13 -7.64 -2.18
C TRP A 131 11.64 -8.72 -1.22
N ASN A 132 12.35 -8.96 -0.12
CA ASN A 132 11.94 -9.96 0.88
C ASN A 132 10.63 -9.56 1.56
N MET A 133 10.42 -8.26 1.79
CA MET A 133 9.15 -7.76 2.32
C MET A 133 8.00 -7.98 1.32
N LEU A 134 8.28 -7.89 0.01
CA LEU A 134 7.31 -8.22 -1.02
C LEU A 134 7.00 -9.72 -1.02
N VAL A 135 8.02 -10.59 -0.95
CA VAL A 135 7.89 -12.06 -0.84
C VAL A 135 6.99 -12.45 0.33
N ASP A 136 7.19 -11.86 1.50
CA ASP A 136 6.40 -12.15 2.71
C ASP A 136 4.92 -11.79 2.56
N ARG A 137 4.62 -10.81 1.70
CA ARG A 137 3.25 -10.33 1.44
C ARG A 137 2.58 -11.04 0.26
N VAL A 138 3.26 -11.95 -0.44
CA VAL A 138 2.66 -12.70 -1.56
C VAL A 138 1.54 -13.61 -1.05
N CYS A 139 0.43 -13.66 -1.79
CA CYS A 139 -0.63 -14.61 -1.55
C CYS A 139 -0.14 -16.02 -1.92
N ARG A 140 -0.05 -16.88 -0.92
CA ARG A 140 0.44 -18.25 -1.08
C ARG A 140 -0.70 -19.15 -1.53
N TYR A 141 -0.32 -20.21 -2.23
CA TYR A 141 -1.22 -21.26 -2.70
C TYR A 141 -1.06 -22.46 -1.79
N SER A 142 -2.17 -23.01 -1.31
CA SER A 142 -2.18 -24.19 -0.47
C SER A 142 -2.99 -25.31 -1.09
N LEU A 143 -2.54 -26.55 -0.89
CA LEU A 143 -3.32 -27.74 -1.20
C LEU A 143 -4.16 -28.09 0.03
N VAL A 144 -5.48 -28.21 -0.16
CA VAL A 144 -6.43 -28.40 0.95
C VAL A 144 -7.40 -29.54 0.64
N ASP A 145 -7.99 -30.10 1.68
CA ASP A 145 -9.12 -31.02 1.53
C ASP A 145 -10.38 -30.23 1.19
N GLU A 146 -10.86 -30.40 -0.04
CA GLU A 146 -12.11 -29.85 -0.51
C GLU A 146 -13.09 -31.00 -0.78
N SER A 147 -13.90 -31.30 0.25
CA SER A 147 -14.94 -32.34 0.18
C SER A 147 -14.41 -33.73 -0.22
N GLY A 148 -13.25 -34.12 0.31
CA GLY A 148 -12.61 -35.41 0.02
C GLY A 148 -11.76 -35.42 -1.26
N LYS A 149 -11.61 -34.27 -1.93
CA LYS A 149 -10.73 -34.08 -3.09
C LYS A 149 -9.64 -33.06 -2.79
N VAL A 150 -8.49 -33.17 -3.46
CA VAL A 150 -7.42 -32.18 -3.29
C VAL A 150 -7.79 -30.92 -4.07
N GLY A 151 -8.03 -29.82 -3.37
CA GLY A 151 -8.28 -28.50 -3.94
C GLY A 151 -7.06 -27.59 -3.84
N VAL A 152 -6.93 -26.65 -4.77
CA VAL A 152 -5.95 -25.56 -4.71
C VAL A 152 -6.66 -24.28 -4.27
N VAL A 153 -6.23 -23.72 -3.15
CA VAL A 153 -6.76 -22.48 -2.58
C VAL A 153 -5.65 -21.44 -2.50
N ARG A 154 -5.93 -20.23 -2.95
CA ARG A 154 -5.06 -19.07 -2.79
C ARG A 154 -5.45 -18.30 -1.55
N GLY A 155 -4.48 -17.80 -0.79
CA GLY A 155 -4.72 -16.83 0.28
C GLY A 155 -5.26 -17.42 1.59
N ARG A 156 -5.22 -18.74 1.75
CA ARG A 156 -5.75 -19.40 2.96
C ARG A 156 -5.05 -18.89 4.21
N ASN A 157 -5.83 -18.46 5.20
CA ASN A 157 -5.36 -17.86 6.46
C ASN A 157 -4.51 -16.58 6.30
N GLN A 158 -4.62 -15.85 5.19
CA GLN A 158 -3.91 -14.59 4.98
C GLN A 158 -4.89 -13.40 5.01
N GLN A 159 -4.68 -12.44 5.92
CA GLN A 159 -5.63 -11.32 6.13
C GLN A 159 -5.76 -10.40 4.91
N ASN A 160 -4.66 -10.20 4.16
CA ASN A 160 -4.61 -9.28 3.02
C ASN A 160 -4.76 -10.00 1.67
N CYS A 161 -5.14 -11.27 1.68
CA CYS A 161 -5.39 -12.06 0.48
C CYS A 161 -6.79 -12.63 0.56
N GLN A 162 -7.61 -12.37 -0.46
CA GLN A 162 -8.91 -13.02 -0.55
C GLN A 162 -8.72 -14.50 -0.78
N GLU A 163 -9.36 -15.32 0.05
CA GLU A 163 -9.34 -16.76 -0.12
C GLU A 163 -10.12 -17.14 -1.38
N THR A 164 -9.41 -17.59 -2.41
CA THR A 164 -10.02 -17.99 -3.68
C THR A 164 -9.75 -19.45 -3.95
N LYS A 165 -10.82 -20.23 -4.08
CA LYS A 165 -10.77 -21.61 -4.56
C LYS A 165 -10.61 -21.58 -6.07
N LEU A 166 -9.50 -22.13 -6.55
CA LEU A 166 -9.14 -22.04 -7.97
C LEU A 166 -9.51 -23.29 -8.74
N GLN A 167 -9.17 -24.45 -8.19
CA GLN A 167 -9.36 -25.72 -8.89
C GLN A 167 -9.45 -26.86 -7.89
N ALA A 168 -10.58 -27.54 -7.89
CA ALA A 168 -10.68 -28.88 -7.33
C ALA A 168 -10.04 -29.85 -8.33
N SER A 169 -9.10 -30.66 -7.86
CA SER A 169 -8.55 -31.74 -8.68
C SER A 169 -9.46 -32.97 -8.62
N ASP A 170 -9.37 -33.83 -9.63
CA ASP A 170 -10.05 -35.13 -9.61
C ASP A 170 -9.37 -36.15 -8.68
N ILE A 171 -8.38 -35.73 -7.90
CA ILE A 171 -7.65 -36.57 -6.97
C ILE A 171 -8.47 -36.69 -5.68
N GLN A 172 -8.94 -37.90 -5.40
CA GLN A 172 -9.56 -38.21 -4.12
C GLN A 172 -8.47 -38.36 -3.05
N LEU A 173 -8.66 -37.74 -1.88
CA LEU A 173 -7.71 -37.86 -0.77
C LEU A 173 -7.53 -39.30 -0.31
N ALA A 174 -8.59 -40.12 -0.42
CA ALA A 174 -8.54 -41.54 -0.04
C ALA A 174 -7.63 -42.39 -0.95
N GLN A 175 -7.27 -41.90 -2.14
CA GLN A 175 -6.40 -42.62 -3.08
C GLN A 175 -4.94 -42.20 -2.97
N LEU A 176 -4.63 -41.16 -2.18
CA LEU A 176 -3.27 -40.69 -1.97
C LEU A 176 -2.57 -41.52 -0.89
N PRO A 177 -1.23 -41.56 -0.93
CA PRO A 177 -0.44 -42.04 0.20
C PRO A 177 -0.87 -41.36 1.50
N THR A 178 -0.91 -42.11 2.60
CA THR A 178 -1.43 -41.63 3.89
C THR A 178 -0.68 -40.40 4.39
N SER A 179 0.64 -40.33 4.14
CA SER A 179 1.46 -39.16 4.45
C SER A 179 1.02 -37.92 3.68
N ASP A 180 0.81 -38.04 2.38
CA ASP A 180 0.41 -36.94 1.51
C ASP A 180 -1.03 -36.47 1.82
N ALA A 181 -1.96 -37.41 2.01
CA ALA A 181 -3.34 -37.09 2.40
C ALA A 181 -3.38 -36.33 3.74
N THR A 182 -2.53 -36.70 4.70
CA THR A 182 -2.43 -36.02 5.99
C THR A 182 -1.90 -34.59 5.82
N LYS A 183 -0.86 -34.38 5.00
CA LYS A 183 -0.31 -33.04 4.72
C LYS A 183 -1.33 -32.12 4.04
N VAL A 184 -2.12 -32.63 3.10
CA VAL A 184 -3.21 -31.89 2.45
C VAL A 184 -4.28 -31.49 3.48
N ARG A 185 -4.71 -32.42 4.34
CA ARG A 185 -5.70 -32.13 5.41
C ARG A 185 -5.22 -31.07 6.38
N LYS A 186 -3.94 -31.14 6.77
CA LYS A 186 -3.31 -30.15 7.64
C LYS A 186 -3.02 -28.81 6.93
N GLY A 187 -3.07 -28.77 5.60
CA GLY A 187 -2.71 -27.58 4.82
C GLY A 187 -1.22 -27.25 4.87
N GLU A 188 -0.37 -28.27 5.03
CA GLU A 188 1.11 -28.09 5.13
C GLU A 188 1.74 -27.76 3.78
N PHE A 189 1.09 -28.12 2.68
CA PHE A 189 1.52 -27.77 1.33
C PHE A 189 1.23 -26.30 1.06
N VAL A 190 2.26 -25.46 1.10
CA VAL A 190 2.17 -24.01 0.86
C VAL A 190 3.25 -23.59 -0.13
N PHE A 191 2.84 -22.91 -1.20
CA PHE A 191 3.69 -22.54 -2.31
C PHE A 191 3.55 -21.06 -2.69
N ILE A 192 4.63 -20.48 -3.19
CA ILE A 192 4.60 -19.18 -3.86
C ILE A 192 4.38 -19.44 -5.34
N GLY A 193 3.27 -18.92 -5.86
CA GLY A 193 2.86 -19.08 -7.24
C GLY A 193 2.03 -20.32 -7.56
N ARG A 194 1.08 -20.14 -8.48
CA ARG A 194 0.16 -21.20 -8.94
C ARG A 194 0.89 -22.38 -9.57
N ASP A 195 1.98 -22.12 -10.29
CA ASP A 195 2.69 -23.14 -11.06
C ASP A 195 3.34 -24.17 -10.12
N ALA A 196 3.93 -23.72 -9.01
CA ALA A 196 4.52 -24.58 -8.00
C ALA A 196 3.46 -25.48 -7.34
N ALA A 197 2.30 -24.92 -6.96
CA ALA A 197 1.19 -25.70 -6.42
C ALA A 197 0.64 -26.72 -7.43
N THR A 198 0.60 -26.36 -8.72
CA THR A 198 0.14 -27.26 -9.80
C THR A 198 1.15 -28.38 -10.07
N ALA A 199 2.45 -28.07 -9.99
CA ALA A 199 3.51 -29.07 -10.11
C ALA A 199 3.42 -30.10 -8.98
N GLU A 200 3.24 -29.66 -7.74
CA GLU A 200 3.03 -30.57 -6.61
C GLU A 200 1.78 -31.43 -6.79
N LEU A 201 0.67 -30.82 -7.25
CA LEU A 201 -0.55 -31.56 -7.55
C LEU A 201 -0.31 -32.68 -8.58
N ASN A 202 0.53 -32.43 -9.58
CA ASN A 202 0.92 -33.45 -10.55
C ASN A 202 1.83 -34.53 -9.94
N GLN A 203 2.71 -34.18 -8.99
CA GLN A 203 3.48 -35.18 -8.25
C GLN A 203 2.55 -36.09 -7.42
N LEU A 204 1.55 -35.51 -6.74
CA LEU A 204 0.54 -36.26 -6.00
C LEU A 204 -0.25 -37.21 -6.90
N LYS A 205 -0.59 -36.80 -8.14
CA LYS A 205 -1.20 -37.70 -9.15
C LYS A 205 -0.30 -38.89 -9.46
N THR A 206 0.98 -38.63 -9.74
CA THR A 206 1.95 -39.69 -10.05
C THR A 206 2.10 -40.66 -8.87
N ARG A 207 2.16 -40.17 -7.63
CA ARG A 207 2.28 -41.02 -6.43
C ARG A 207 1.03 -41.84 -6.18
N ARG A 208 -0.16 -41.26 -6.37
CA ARG A 208 -1.43 -42.00 -6.38
C ARG A 208 -1.41 -43.11 -7.43
N ASP A 209 -0.97 -42.83 -8.65
CA ASP A 209 -0.99 -43.81 -9.74
C ASP A 209 -0.01 -44.96 -9.47
N LYS A 210 1.14 -44.67 -8.85
CA LYS A 210 2.06 -45.69 -8.31
C LYS A 210 1.43 -46.56 -7.22
N CYS A 211 0.63 -45.97 -6.33
CA CYS A 211 -0.13 -46.74 -5.35
C CYS A 211 -1.15 -47.67 -6.00
N LYS A 212 -1.80 -47.24 -7.09
CA LYS A 212 -2.72 -48.09 -7.86
C LYS A 212 -2.00 -49.28 -8.50
N SER A 213 -0.75 -49.13 -8.90
CA SER A 213 0.07 -50.22 -9.46
C SER A 213 0.81 -51.05 -8.42
N ASN A 214 0.55 -50.86 -7.11
CA ASN A 214 1.25 -51.52 -6.00
C ASN A 214 2.79 -51.39 -6.09
N ASP A 215 3.28 -50.20 -6.44
CA ASP A 215 4.72 -49.91 -6.51
C ASP A 215 5.35 -50.00 -5.10
N PRO A 216 6.36 -50.86 -4.86
CA PRO A 216 6.99 -51.03 -3.56
C PRO A 216 7.75 -49.78 -3.08
N GLY A 217 7.99 -48.80 -3.95
CA GLY A 217 8.62 -47.52 -3.64
C GLY A 217 7.73 -46.56 -2.84
N ILE A 218 6.45 -46.88 -2.60
CA ILE A 218 5.55 -46.09 -1.74
C ILE A 218 4.94 -47.00 -0.66
N PRO A 219 5.51 -47.04 0.56
CA PRO A 219 5.09 -47.98 1.58
C PRO A 219 3.76 -47.61 2.27
N ASP A 220 3.30 -46.35 2.14
CA ASP A 220 2.13 -45.82 2.84
C ASP A 220 0.88 -45.66 1.96
N CYS A 221 0.80 -46.46 0.89
CA CYS A 221 -0.36 -46.51 0.02
C CYS A 221 -1.63 -46.95 0.78
N PRO A 222 -2.79 -46.35 0.49
CA PRO A 222 -4.03 -46.68 1.17
C PRO A 222 -4.49 -48.09 0.77
N SER A 223 -4.66 -48.99 1.74
CA SER A 223 -5.15 -50.36 1.49
C SER A 223 -6.57 -50.42 0.91
N ASN A 224 -7.33 -49.32 1.00
CA ASN A 224 -8.74 -49.25 0.56
C ASN A 224 -8.93 -48.85 -0.91
N GLY A 225 -7.88 -48.91 -1.75
CA GLY A 225 -8.03 -48.78 -3.20
C GLY A 225 -8.61 -50.03 -3.89
N GLY A 226 -8.77 -51.13 -3.15
CA GLY A 226 -9.47 -52.34 -3.59
C GLY A 226 -10.88 -52.36 -3.04
N SER A 227 -11.85 -51.91 -3.83
CA SER A 227 -13.25 -52.31 -3.67
C SER A 227 -13.86 -52.37 -5.07
N SER A 228 -14.06 -53.63 -5.48
CA SER A 228 -14.82 -54.22 -6.58
C SER A 228 -15.54 -53.33 -7.58
#